data_AF-A0A938MV82-F1
#
_entry.id   AF-A0A938MV82-F1
#
_cell.length_a   1.000
_cell.length_b   1.000
_cell.length_c   1.000
_cell.angle_alpha   90.00
_cell.angle_beta   90.00
_cell.angle_gamma   90.00
#
_symmetry.space_group_name_H-M   'P 1'
#
loop_
_entity.id
_entity.type
_entity.pdbx_description
1 polymer ?
#
loop_
_entity_poly.entity_id
_entity_poly.type
_entity_poly.pdbx_seq_one_letter_code
_entity_poly.pdbx_strand_id
1 'polypeptide(L)'
;MQVRELDAQTARQLGYEGRTTGVLVTAVDPVSIAAEKGVRPGMVVSRVGTDDVANVQQFRDAMAKQTLEKGILLLVATPEANQFIVLKGSANR
;
A
#
# COMPACT_ATOMS: atom_id res chain seq x y z
N MET A 1 5.80 -3.85 -7.05
CA MET A 1 4.62 -2.96 -7.15
C MET A 1 5.09 -1.56 -7.50
N GLN A 2 4.28 -0.78 -8.22
CA GLN A 2 4.52 0.63 -8.49
C GLN A 2 3.56 1.48 -7.66
N VAL A 3 4.11 2.58 -7.16
CA VAL A 3 3.41 3.49 -6.28
C VAL A 3 3.69 4.94 -6.67
N ARG A 4 2.71 5.81 -6.43
CA ARG A 4 2.82 7.25 -6.62
C ARG A 4 2.16 7.98 -5.44
N GLU A 5 2.49 9.24 -5.26
CA GLU A 5 1.84 10.05 -4.24
C GLU A 5 0.36 10.24 -4.59
N LEU A 6 -0.50 10.19 -3.58
CA LEU A 6 -1.91 10.51 -3.75
C LEU A 6 -2.07 12.03 -3.81
N ASP A 7 -2.53 12.54 -4.95
CA ASP A 7 -2.93 13.93 -5.08
C ASP A 7 -4.45 14.11 -4.89
N ALA A 8 -4.87 15.35 -4.62
CA ALA A 8 -6.26 15.67 -4.34
C ALA A 8 -7.21 15.43 -5.53
N GLN A 9 -6.73 15.51 -6.77
CA GLN A 9 -7.56 15.25 -7.95
C GLN A 9 -7.81 13.75 -8.08
N THR A 10 -6.76 12.94 -7.98
CA THR A 10 -6.85 11.48 -8.05
C THR A 10 -7.65 10.90 -6.87
N ALA A 11 -7.46 11.43 -5.66
CA ALA A 11 -8.27 11.06 -4.49
C ALA A 11 -9.77 11.28 -4.74
N ARG A 12 -10.16 12.45 -5.28
CA ARG A 12 -11.56 12.75 -5.62
C ARG A 12 -12.09 11.84 -6.73
N GLN A 13 -11.30 11.58 -7.77
CA GLN A 13 -11.69 10.69 -8.87
C GLN A 13 -11.93 9.26 -8.41
N LEU A 14 -11.17 8.79 -7.43
CA LEU A 14 -11.28 7.45 -6.86
C LEU A 14 -12.29 7.37 -5.71
N GLY A 15 -12.94 8.47 -5.32
CA GLY A 15 -13.94 8.49 -4.24
C GLY A 15 -13.37 8.53 -2.82
N TYR A 16 -12.10 8.89 -2.65
CA TYR A 16 -11.45 9.08 -1.34
C TYR A 16 -11.75 10.46 -0.75
N GLU A 17 -13.03 10.83 -0.66
CA GLU A 17 -13.45 12.14 -0.16
C GLU A 17 -12.90 12.38 1.27
N GLY A 18 -12.00 13.35 1.41
CA GLY A 18 -11.35 13.69 2.68
C GLY A 18 -9.99 13.02 2.94
N ARG A 19 -9.55 12.05 2.12
CA ARG A 19 -8.22 11.45 2.23
C ARG A 19 -7.31 11.95 1.12
N THR A 20 -6.43 12.88 1.49
CA THR A 20 -5.46 13.53 0.59
C THR A 20 -4.02 13.10 0.85
N THR A 21 -3.81 12.18 1.79
CA THR A 21 -2.47 11.73 2.20
C THR A 21 -2.34 10.22 2.05
N GLY A 22 -1.15 9.81 1.62
CA GLY A 22 -0.84 8.41 1.38
C GLY A 22 -0.22 8.18 0.01
N VAL A 23 0.00 6.91 -0.27
CA VAL A 23 0.72 6.44 -1.45
C VAL A 23 -0.22 5.56 -2.27
N LEU A 24 -0.64 6.06 -3.42
CA LEU A 24 -1.49 5.35 -4.36
C LEU A 24 -0.73 4.21 -5.04
N VAL A 25 -1.31 3.02 -5.01
CA VAL A 25 -0.84 1.87 -5.78
C VAL A 25 -1.31 2.03 -7.22
N THR A 26 -0.38 2.21 -8.15
CA THR A 26 -0.70 2.42 -9.57
C THR A 26 -0.58 1.14 -10.39
N ALA A 27 0.30 0.23 -9.97
CA ALA A 27 0.42 -1.08 -10.57
C ALA A 27 0.90 -2.11 -9.55
N VAL A 28 0.40 -3.32 -9.65
CA VAL A 28 0.87 -4.46 -8.87
C VAL A 28 1.30 -5.52 -9.86
N ASP A 29 2.47 -6.10 -9.61
CA ASP A 29 2.95 -7.20 -10.42
C ASP A 29 2.11 -8.45 -10.08
N PRO A 30 1.48 -9.11 -11.07
CA PRO A 30 0.60 -10.26 -10.83
C PRO A 30 1.32 -11.45 -10.17
N VAL A 31 2.64 -11.59 -10.31
CA VAL A 31 3.42 -12.65 -9.64
C VAL A 31 3.98 -12.23 -8.28
N SER A 32 3.69 -11.00 -7.82
CA SER A 32 4.17 -10.52 -6.53
C SER A 32 3.28 -10.94 -5.37
N ILE A 33 3.89 -11.08 -4.19
CA ILE A 33 3.18 -11.34 -2.91
C ILE A 33 2.06 -10.31 -2.68
N ALA A 34 2.25 -9.06 -3.11
CA ALA A 34 1.22 -8.04 -3.01
C ALA A 34 -0.05 -8.42 -3.78
N ALA A 35 0.07 -8.93 -5.02
CA ALA A 35 -1.07 -9.38 -5.80
C ALA A 35 -1.76 -10.60 -5.17
N GLU A 36 -0.97 -11.57 -4.68
CA GLU A 36 -1.45 -12.76 -3.98
C GLU A 36 -2.25 -12.40 -2.72
N LYS A 37 -1.81 -11.37 -1.99
CA LYS A 37 -2.48 -10.87 -0.78
C LYS A 37 -3.65 -9.93 -1.06
N GLY A 38 -4.02 -9.75 -2.32
CA GLY A 38 -5.18 -8.95 -2.71
C GLY A 38 -4.92 -7.46 -2.85
N VAL A 39 -3.66 -7.01 -2.84
CA VAL A 39 -3.34 -5.61 -3.21
C VAL A 39 -3.71 -5.42 -4.68
N ARG A 40 -4.41 -4.32 -4.96
CA ARG A 40 -4.85 -3.95 -6.31
C ARG A 40 -4.48 -2.49 -6.62
N PRO A 41 -4.28 -2.15 -7.90
CA PRO A 41 -4.20 -0.76 -8.33
C PRO A 41 -5.45 0.02 -7.90
N GLY A 42 -5.28 1.29 -7.53
CA GLY A 42 -6.36 2.15 -7.02
C GLY A 42 -6.49 2.17 -5.50
N MET A 43 -5.80 1.26 -4.79
CA MET A 43 -5.71 1.27 -3.33
C MET A 43 -4.67 2.30 -2.87
N VAL A 44 -4.89 2.91 -1.70
CA VAL A 44 -3.96 3.88 -1.11
C VAL A 44 -3.30 3.30 0.13
N VAL A 45 -1.97 3.22 0.16
CA VAL A 45 -1.23 2.83 1.36
C VAL A 45 -1.04 4.05 2.26
N SER A 46 -1.48 3.96 3.51
CA SER A 46 -1.31 5.03 4.50
C SER A 46 -0.35 4.67 5.63
N ARG A 47 -0.08 3.38 5.85
CA ARG A 47 0.87 2.90 6.87
C ARG A 47 1.60 1.64 6.40
N VAL A 48 2.88 1.54 6.75
CA VAL A 48 3.73 0.36 6.54
C VAL A 48 4.31 -0.05 7.89
N GLY A 49 3.94 -1.23 8.37
CA GLY A 49 4.25 -1.70 9.71
C GLY A 49 3.65 -0.77 10.75
N THR A 50 4.53 -0.10 11.49
CA THR A 50 4.21 0.92 12.50
C THR A 50 4.43 2.34 12.01
N ASP A 51 5.01 2.54 10.82
CA ASP A 51 5.37 3.85 10.28
C ASP A 51 4.25 4.39 9.36
N ASP A 52 3.75 5.58 9.67
CA ASP A 52 2.82 6.31 8.80
C ASP A 52 3.53 6.78 7.53
N VAL A 53 2.87 6.62 6.38
CA VAL A 53 3.42 6.96 5.08
C VAL A 53 2.48 7.90 4.34
N ALA A 54 2.92 9.14 4.18
CA ALA A 54 2.21 10.17 3.45
C ALA A 54 2.75 10.40 2.03
N ASN A 55 3.97 9.92 1.73
CA ASN A 55 4.64 10.10 0.45
C ASN A 55 5.46 8.87 0.05
N VAL A 56 5.91 8.85 -1.21
CA VAL A 56 6.63 7.70 -1.78
C VAL A 56 7.96 7.45 -1.07
N GLN A 57 8.64 8.50 -0.60
CA GLN A 57 9.91 8.36 0.11
C GLN A 57 9.72 7.63 1.45
N GLN A 58 8.76 8.06 2.26
CA GLN A 58 8.42 7.41 3.53
C GLN A 58 7.99 5.96 3.30
N PHE A 59 7.21 5.69 2.25
CA PHE A 59 6.85 4.32 1.87
C PHE A 59 8.07 3.45 1.58
N ARG A 60 9.04 3.97 0.79
CA ARG A 60 10.28 3.25 0.49
C ARG A 60 11.11 3.01 1.74
N ASP A 61 11.25 4.02 2.59
CA ASP A 61 12.03 3.93 3.83
C ASP A 61 11.39 2.93 4.80
N ALA A 62 10.07 2.99 5.00
CA ALA A 62 9.36 2.06 5.85
C ALA A 62 9.40 0.62 5.29
N MET A 63 9.26 0.44 3.98
CA MET A 63 9.43 -0.86 3.34
C MET A 63 10.86 -1.41 3.52
N ALA A 64 11.88 -0.55 3.45
CA ALA A 64 13.28 -0.94 3.65
C ALA A 64 13.59 -1.35 5.10
N LYS A 65 12.88 -0.80 6.08
CA LYS A 65 12.96 -1.22 7.49
C LYS A 65 12.30 -2.58 7.75
N GLN A 66 11.47 -3.07 6.83
CA GLN A 66 10.70 -4.30 7.00
C GLN A 66 11.25 -5.40 6.10
N THR A 67 11.13 -6.65 6.54
CA THR A 67 11.54 -7.80 5.75
C THR A 67 10.36 -8.71 5.47
N LEU A 68 10.30 -9.25 4.25
CA LEU A 68 9.25 -10.19 3.85
C LEU A 68 9.24 -11.45 4.73
N GLU A 69 10.37 -11.81 5.33
CA GLU A 69 10.50 -12.92 6.28
C GLU A 69 9.66 -12.70 7.56
N LYS A 70 9.70 -11.49 8.11
CA LYS A 70 8.93 -11.13 9.31
C LYS A 70 7.45 -10.87 8.99
N GLY A 71 7.14 -10.53 7.75
CA GLY A 71 5.81 -10.13 7.30
C GLY A 71 5.64 -8.62 7.42
N ILE A 72 5.36 -7.98 6.29
CA ILE A 72 5.16 -6.54 6.19
C ILE A 72 3.67 -6.25 6.33
N LEU A 73 3.26 -5.58 7.40
CA LEU A 73 1.89 -5.11 7.56
C LEU A 73 1.70 -3.84 6.72
N LEU A 74 0.65 -3.79 5.91
CA LEU A 74 0.27 -2.63 5.13
C LEU A 74 -1.15 -2.23 5.54
N LEU A 75 -1.33 -0.96 5.90
CA LEU A 75 -2.67 -0.39 5.98
C LEU A 75 -3.00 0.22 4.63
N VAL A 76 -3.93 -0.41 3.93
CA VAL A 76 -4.49 0.10 2.70
C VAL A 76 -5.85 0.71 2.96
N ALA A 77 -6.12 1.81 2.30
CA ALA A 77 -7.40 2.47 2.23
C ALA A 77 -8.06 2.12 0.90
N THR A 78 -9.33 1.76 0.95
CA THR A 78 -10.26 1.73 -0.18
C THR A 78 -11.31 2.84 0.01
N PRO A 79 -12.10 3.18 -1.03
CA PRO A 79 -13.19 4.15 -0.89
C PRO A 79 -14.25 3.71 0.13
N GLU A 80 -14.36 2.41 0.37
CA GLU A 80 -15.36 1.80 1.26
C GLU A 80 -14.85 1.65 2.70
N ALA A 81 -13.59 1.22 2.87
CA ALA A 81 -13.03 0.91 4.18
C ALA A 81 -11.49 0.89 4.18
N ASN A 82 -10.90 0.90 5.38
CA ASN A 82 -9.47 0.58 5.53
C ASN A 82 -9.30 -0.92 5.77
N GLN A 83 -8.28 -1.51 5.14
CA GLN A 83 -7.95 -2.92 5.26
C GLN A 83 -6.48 -3.10 5.64
N PHE A 84 -6.21 -4.07 6.50
CA PHE A 84 -4.85 -4.48 6.84
C PHE A 84 -4.44 -5.67 5.97
N ILE A 85 -3.34 -5.54 5.24
CA ILE A 85 -2.78 -6.57 4.38
C ILE A 85 -1.41 -6.96 4.90
N VAL A 86 -1.18 -8.24 5.15
CA VAL A 86 0.14 -8.74 5.59
C VAL A 86 0.86 -9.39 4.41
N LEU A 87 1.93 -8.74 3.94
CA LEU A 87 2.85 -9.29 2.95
C LEU A 87 3.94 -10.11 3.65
N LYS A 88 3.66 -11.39 3.85
CA LYS A 88 4.69 -12.35 4.26
C LYS A 88 5.15 -13.14 3.04
N GLY A 89 6.47 -13.28 2.90
CA GLY A 89 7.05 -14.21 1.95
C GLY A 89 6.53 -15.60 2.25
N SER A 90 5.61 -16.09 1.42
CA SER A 90 5.27 -17.50 1.37
C SER A 90 6.55 -18.21 0.93
N ALA A 91 7.33 -18.72 1.88
CA ALA A 91 8.18 -19.88 1.62
C ALA A 91 7.20 -21.02 1.31
N ASN A 92 6.69 -21.06 0.08
CA ASN A 92 5.88 -22.17 -0.37
C ASN A 92 6.88 -23.26 -0.78
N ARG A 93 6.91 -24.28 0.09
CA ARG A 93 7.60 -25.58 0.05
C ARG A 93 8.49 -25.91 -1.15
#